data_AF-A0A8R2H8S6-F1
#
_entry.id   AF-A0A8R2H8S6-F1
#
_cell.length_a   1.000
_cell.length_b   1.000
_cell.length_c   1.000
_cell.angle_alpha   90.00
_cell.angle_beta   90.00
_cell.angle_gamma   90.00
#
_symmetry.space_group_name_H-M   'P 1'
#
loop_
_entity.id
_entity.type
_entity.pdbx_description
1 polymer ?
#
loop_
_entity_poly.entity_id
_entity_poly.type
_entity_poly.pdbx_seq_one_letter_code
_entity_poly.pdbx_strand_id
1 'polypeptide(L)'
;MTYYSVTKSKATFGQQMLGIRFKPDQLTDTKLVLFQLFTIGAEYIQSKVESPSNNFINNISNLQLIVDVLKAGSFLNFLLFLQQGKYPTLTQRFLSLSQESTRKRNIEYTYMTRELLWHGFSELLLFTLPLINYQSLKHKISRVMHFAPRKEDFKERQPLMFPVSVCSICQERPVLPHHLKCSHVFCYYCISSKRMVDEKFECPECHHFEPNVIPVILINKVNISS
;
A
#
# COMPACT_ATOMS: atom_id res chain seq x y z
N MET A 1 5.65 -28.41 -15.81
CA MET A 1 4.33 -28.68 -16.43
C MET A 1 3.79 -27.49 -17.24
N THR A 2 3.92 -26.25 -16.77
CA THR A 2 3.40 -25.04 -17.46
C THR A 2 4.10 -24.75 -18.78
N TYR A 3 5.43 -24.94 -18.88
CA TYR A 3 6.23 -24.70 -20.09
C TYR A 3 5.68 -25.43 -21.33
N TYR A 4 5.59 -26.75 -21.25
CA TYR A 4 5.18 -27.61 -22.38
C TYR A 4 3.74 -27.35 -22.85
N SER A 5 2.83 -27.07 -21.90
CA SER A 5 1.44 -26.71 -22.24
C SER A 5 1.40 -25.38 -22.99
N VAL A 6 2.05 -24.34 -22.48
CA VAL A 6 1.98 -23.00 -23.09
C VAL A 6 2.62 -22.97 -24.48
N THR A 7 3.71 -23.70 -24.71
CA THR A 7 4.36 -23.76 -26.04
C THR A 7 3.54 -24.55 -27.05
N LYS A 8 2.90 -25.66 -26.65
CA LYS A 8 2.15 -26.54 -27.57
C LYS A 8 0.71 -26.09 -27.81
N SER A 9 -0.03 -25.75 -26.76
CA SER A 9 -1.46 -25.43 -26.83
C SER A 9 -1.76 -23.92 -26.77
N LYS A 10 -0.72 -23.07 -26.67
CA LYS A 10 -0.86 -21.61 -26.47
C LYS A 10 -1.81 -21.29 -25.30
N ALA A 11 -1.79 -22.14 -24.27
CA ALA A 11 -2.66 -22.04 -23.10
C ALA A 11 -1.97 -22.68 -21.89
N THR A 12 -2.23 -22.15 -20.70
CA THR A 12 -1.91 -22.84 -19.45
C THR A 12 -2.85 -24.03 -19.25
N PHE A 13 -2.44 -25.00 -18.42
CA PHE A 13 -3.25 -26.18 -18.13
C PHE A 13 -4.67 -25.84 -17.64
N GLY A 14 -4.79 -24.85 -16.72
CA GLY A 14 -6.09 -24.37 -16.25
C GLY A 14 -6.92 -23.68 -17.34
N GLN A 15 -6.30 -22.87 -18.20
CA GLN A 15 -6.99 -22.26 -19.34
C GLN A 15 -7.51 -23.31 -20.33
N GLN A 16 -6.74 -24.38 -20.55
CA GLN A 16 -7.16 -25.48 -21.41
C GLN A 16 -8.41 -26.19 -20.89
N MET A 17 -8.51 -26.43 -19.57
CA MET A 17 -9.72 -26.99 -18.95
C MET A 17 -10.94 -26.08 -19.13
N LEU A 18 -10.73 -24.76 -19.11
CA LEU A 18 -11.79 -23.76 -19.27
C LEU A 18 -12.15 -23.46 -20.73
N GLY A 19 -11.44 -24.04 -21.70
CA GLY A 19 -11.63 -23.73 -23.12
C GLY A 19 -11.23 -22.28 -23.46
N ILE A 20 -10.09 -21.85 -22.92
CA ILE A 20 -9.52 -20.52 -23.13
C ILE A 20 -8.09 -20.71 -23.67
N ARG A 21 -7.67 -19.86 -24.60
CA ARG A 21 -6.31 -19.84 -25.14
C ARG A 21 -5.82 -18.41 -25.32
N PHE A 22 -4.50 -18.21 -25.40
CA PHE A 22 -3.93 -16.93 -25.80
C PHE A 22 -4.14 -16.69 -27.29
N LYS A 23 -4.30 -15.41 -27.68
CA LYS A 23 -4.36 -15.05 -29.10
C LYS A 23 -3.03 -15.39 -29.79
N PRO A 24 -3.04 -16.17 -30.89
CA PRO A 24 -1.81 -16.62 -31.54
C PRO A 24 -0.98 -15.47 -32.10
N ASP A 25 -1.62 -14.38 -32.54
CA ASP A 25 -0.96 -13.23 -33.19
C ASP A 25 -0.18 -12.35 -32.20
N GLN A 26 -0.50 -12.44 -30.90
CA GLN A 26 0.15 -11.65 -29.85
C GLN A 26 1.31 -12.37 -29.18
N LEU A 27 1.48 -13.66 -29.47
CA LEU A 27 2.31 -14.60 -28.73
C LEU A 27 3.65 -14.80 -29.44
N THR A 28 4.60 -13.88 -29.19
CA THR A 28 6.00 -14.01 -29.63
C THR A 28 6.77 -14.93 -28.68
N ASP A 29 7.75 -15.67 -29.19
CA ASP A 29 8.61 -16.55 -28.37
C ASP A 29 9.31 -15.78 -27.23
N THR A 30 9.68 -14.53 -27.46
CA THR A 30 10.24 -13.64 -26.43
C THR A 30 9.23 -13.36 -25.31
N LYS A 31 7.98 -13.06 -25.64
CA LYS A 31 6.89 -12.85 -24.67
C LYS A 31 6.56 -14.13 -23.91
N LEU A 32 6.68 -15.29 -24.55
CA LEU A 32 6.48 -16.58 -23.90
C LEU A 32 7.52 -16.83 -22.80
N VAL A 33 8.79 -16.64 -23.11
CA VAL A 33 9.88 -16.78 -22.13
C VAL A 33 9.72 -15.76 -21.01
N LEU A 34 9.41 -14.51 -21.34
CA LEU A 34 9.22 -13.44 -20.36
C LEU A 34 8.02 -13.71 -19.45
N PHE A 35 6.91 -14.25 -19.99
CA PHE A 35 5.73 -14.65 -19.22
C PHE A 35 6.10 -15.72 -18.19
N GLN A 36 6.85 -16.74 -18.63
CA GLN A 36 7.29 -17.84 -17.77
C GLN A 36 8.22 -17.34 -16.66
N LEU A 37 9.22 -16.53 -17.04
CA LEU A 37 10.16 -15.92 -16.10
C LEU A 37 9.43 -15.11 -15.03
N PHE A 38 8.43 -14.31 -15.41
CA PHE A 38 7.64 -13.56 -14.44
C PHE A 38 6.75 -14.44 -13.57
N THR A 39 6.12 -15.49 -14.11
CA THR A 39 5.28 -16.39 -13.29
C THR A 39 6.09 -17.15 -12.25
N ILE A 40 7.23 -17.71 -12.63
CA ILE A 40 8.10 -18.48 -11.72
C ILE A 40 8.83 -17.52 -10.78
N GLY A 41 9.32 -16.39 -11.30
CA GLY A 41 10.02 -15.38 -10.51
C GLY A 41 9.13 -14.77 -9.43
N ALA A 42 7.85 -14.51 -9.73
CA ALA A 42 6.91 -13.98 -8.75
C ALA A 42 6.64 -14.95 -7.59
N GLU A 43 6.47 -16.25 -7.86
CA GLU A 43 6.30 -17.28 -6.83
C GLU A 43 7.59 -17.49 -6.01
N TYR A 44 8.75 -17.43 -6.68
CA TYR A 44 10.05 -17.53 -6.01
C TYR A 44 10.30 -16.37 -5.04
N ILE A 45 10.04 -15.12 -5.47
CA ILE A 45 10.20 -13.94 -4.60
C ILE A 45 9.26 -14.02 -3.40
N GLN A 46 8.01 -14.43 -3.61
CA GLN A 46 7.03 -14.55 -2.52
C GLN A 46 7.45 -15.61 -1.49
N SER A 47 7.82 -16.81 -1.93
CA SER A 47 8.26 -17.89 -1.02
C SER A 47 9.51 -17.51 -0.21
N LYS A 48 10.40 -16.71 -0.79
CA LYS A 48 11.62 -16.26 -0.12
C LYS A 48 11.37 -15.20 0.96
N VAL A 49 10.35 -14.36 0.79
CA VAL A 49 9.94 -13.37 1.80
C VAL A 49 9.22 -14.02 2.98
N GLU A 50 8.46 -15.09 2.73
CA GLU A 50 7.71 -15.81 3.77
C GLU A 50 8.61 -16.69 4.66
N SER A 51 9.73 -17.17 4.13
CA SER A 51 10.75 -17.95 4.87
C SER A 51 12.13 -17.27 4.84
N PRO A 52 12.31 -16.18 5.61
CA PRO A 52 13.56 -15.45 5.61
C PRO A 52 14.69 -16.29 6.22
N SER A 53 15.70 -16.58 5.41
CA SER A 53 16.95 -17.20 5.88
C SER A 53 17.74 -16.22 6.76
N ASN A 54 18.40 -16.74 7.81
CA ASN A 54 19.17 -15.96 8.79
C ASN A 54 20.20 -14.98 8.18
N ASN A 55 20.76 -15.29 6.99
CA ASN A 55 21.75 -14.43 6.33
C ASN A 55 21.14 -13.29 5.51
N PHE A 56 19.81 -13.28 5.32
CA PHE A 56 19.12 -12.36 4.42
C PHE A 56 18.41 -11.21 5.14
N ILE A 57 18.52 -11.15 6.47
CA ILE A 57 17.75 -10.27 7.36
C ILE A 57 17.98 -8.78 7.08
N ASN A 58 19.13 -8.40 6.55
CA ASN A 58 19.49 -6.99 6.35
C ASN A 58 18.72 -6.30 5.19
N ASN A 59 18.21 -7.05 4.21
CA ASN A 59 17.49 -6.50 3.05
C ASN A 59 15.99 -6.86 2.98
N ILE A 60 15.45 -7.48 4.04
CA ILE A 60 14.05 -7.94 4.05
C ILE A 60 13.07 -6.77 3.95
N SER A 61 13.35 -5.63 4.59
CA SER A 61 12.43 -4.48 4.62
C SER A 61 12.12 -3.93 3.22
N ASN A 62 13.14 -3.77 2.38
CA ASN A 62 12.98 -3.30 1.01
C ASN A 62 12.27 -4.33 0.12
N LEU A 63 12.53 -5.62 0.34
CA LEU A 63 11.87 -6.70 -0.40
C LEU A 63 10.42 -6.90 0.01
N GLN A 64 10.09 -6.70 1.29
CA GLN A 64 8.71 -6.69 1.78
C GLN A 64 7.91 -5.57 1.13
N LEU A 65 8.47 -4.36 1.04
CA LEU A 65 7.85 -3.24 0.33
C LEU A 65 7.56 -3.61 -1.14
N ILE A 66 8.54 -4.20 -1.84
CA ILE A 66 8.35 -4.62 -3.25
C ILE A 66 7.23 -5.67 -3.37
N VAL A 67 7.18 -6.65 -2.47
CA VAL A 67 6.12 -7.67 -2.46
C VAL A 67 4.76 -7.03 -2.18
N ASP A 68 4.68 -6.10 -1.23
CA ASP A 68 3.44 -5.40 -0.89
C ASP A 68 2.95 -4.54 -2.06
N VAL A 69 3.85 -3.86 -2.77
CA VAL A 69 3.53 -3.10 -3.99
C VAL A 69 3.08 -4.03 -5.11
N LEU A 70 3.72 -5.18 -5.30
CA LEU A 70 3.29 -6.18 -6.29
C LEU A 70 1.92 -6.76 -5.97
N LYS A 71 1.62 -7.01 -4.68
CA LYS A 71 0.29 -7.45 -4.21
C LYS A 71 -0.77 -6.37 -4.40
N ALA A 72 -0.46 -5.12 -4.07
CA ALA A 72 -1.36 -3.99 -4.31
C ALA A 72 -1.63 -3.81 -5.81
N GLY A 73 -0.59 -3.91 -6.64
CA GLY A 73 -0.72 -3.90 -8.10
C GLY A 73 -1.56 -5.06 -8.63
N SER A 74 -1.42 -6.27 -8.07
CA SER A 74 -2.18 -7.45 -8.51
C SER A 74 -3.65 -7.32 -8.16
N PHE A 75 -3.96 -6.76 -6.99
CA PHE A 75 -5.31 -6.40 -6.59
C PHE A 75 -5.91 -5.36 -7.55
N LEU A 76 -5.19 -4.27 -7.85
CA LEU A 76 -5.65 -3.27 -8.83
C LEU A 76 -5.88 -3.87 -10.22
N ASN A 77 -4.98 -4.77 -10.67
CA ASN A 77 -5.17 -5.48 -11.93
C ASN A 77 -6.43 -6.34 -11.91
N PHE A 78 -6.72 -7.01 -10.79
CA PHE A 78 -7.94 -7.78 -10.62
C PHE A 78 -9.19 -6.88 -10.73
N LEU A 79 -9.19 -5.69 -10.12
CA LEU A 79 -10.30 -4.74 -10.28
C LEU A 79 -10.52 -4.32 -11.73
N LEU A 80 -9.42 -3.97 -12.42
CA LEU A 80 -9.48 -3.61 -13.83
C LEU A 80 -9.85 -4.81 -14.71
N PHE A 81 -9.52 -6.02 -14.30
CA PHE A 81 -9.94 -7.25 -14.96
C PHE A 81 -11.44 -7.47 -14.80
N LEU A 82 -12.03 -7.23 -13.62
CA LEU A 82 -13.47 -7.30 -13.44
C LEU A 82 -14.20 -6.30 -14.34
N GLN A 83 -13.66 -5.08 -14.49
CA GLN A 83 -14.28 -4.06 -15.34
C GLN A 83 -14.13 -4.33 -16.85
N GLN A 84 -12.96 -4.80 -17.30
CA GLN A 84 -12.64 -4.93 -18.74
C GLN A 84 -12.77 -6.36 -19.28
N GLY A 85 -12.52 -7.37 -18.45
CA GLY A 85 -12.52 -8.78 -18.81
C GLY A 85 -11.36 -9.27 -19.68
N LYS A 86 -10.28 -8.49 -19.83
CA LYS A 86 -9.19 -8.77 -20.79
C LYS A 86 -7.98 -9.50 -20.20
N TYR A 87 -7.39 -8.97 -19.13
CA TYR A 87 -6.10 -9.42 -18.59
C TYR A 87 -6.22 -9.85 -17.11
N PRO A 88 -6.36 -11.16 -16.81
CA PRO A 88 -6.58 -11.64 -15.44
C PRO A 88 -5.38 -11.50 -14.51
N THR A 89 -4.15 -11.55 -15.03
CA THR A 89 -2.94 -11.38 -14.23
C THR A 89 -2.17 -10.13 -14.63
N LEU A 90 -1.45 -9.53 -13.68
CA LEU A 90 -0.53 -8.41 -13.96
C LEU A 90 0.49 -8.78 -15.03
N THR A 91 1.02 -10.00 -14.97
CA THR A 91 1.98 -10.51 -15.95
C THR A 91 1.38 -10.53 -17.35
N GLN A 92 0.11 -10.92 -17.50
CA GLN A 92 -0.55 -10.88 -18.81
C GLN A 92 -0.83 -9.45 -19.27
N ARG A 93 -1.12 -8.53 -18.34
CA ARG A 93 -1.31 -7.10 -18.67
C ARG A 93 -0.01 -6.46 -19.14
N PHE A 94 1.11 -6.65 -18.44
CA PHE A 94 2.42 -6.12 -18.85
C PHE A 94 2.86 -6.62 -20.22
N LEU A 95 2.58 -7.89 -20.54
CA LEU A 95 2.92 -8.49 -21.82
C LEU A 95 1.83 -8.26 -22.90
N SER A 96 0.71 -7.63 -22.52
CA SER A 96 -0.47 -7.41 -23.36
C SER A 96 -1.00 -8.70 -24.01
N LEU A 97 -1.00 -9.81 -23.27
CA LEU A 97 -1.46 -11.12 -23.73
C LEU A 97 -2.97 -11.27 -23.48
N SER A 98 -3.77 -11.06 -24.52
CA SER A 98 -5.22 -11.24 -24.41
C SER A 98 -5.63 -12.70 -24.60
N GLN A 99 -6.70 -13.09 -23.92
CA GLN A 99 -7.27 -14.41 -23.98
C GLN A 99 -8.50 -14.45 -24.90
N GLU A 100 -8.68 -15.57 -25.58
CA GLU A 100 -9.84 -15.85 -26.42
C GLU A 100 -10.48 -17.17 -25.97
N SER A 101 -11.81 -17.22 -25.92
CA SER A 101 -12.51 -18.48 -25.67
C SER A 101 -12.52 -19.30 -26.94
N THR A 102 -12.16 -20.58 -26.83
CA THR A 102 -12.30 -21.53 -27.95
C THR A 102 -13.76 -21.91 -28.21
N ARG A 103 -14.65 -21.63 -27.25
CA ARG A 103 -16.08 -21.88 -27.38
C ARG A 103 -16.76 -20.62 -27.91
N LYS A 104 -17.55 -20.77 -28.99
CA LYS A 104 -18.45 -19.71 -29.49
C LYS A 104 -19.55 -19.47 -28.44
N ARG A 105 -19.29 -18.59 -27.46
CA ARG A 105 -20.33 -18.11 -26.54
C ARG A 105 -21.03 -16.91 -27.18
N ASN A 106 -22.36 -16.88 -27.07
CA ASN A 106 -23.18 -15.77 -27.51
C ASN A 106 -22.70 -14.47 -26.83
N ILE A 107 -22.23 -13.53 -27.66
CA ILE A 107 -21.54 -12.30 -27.26
C ILE A 107 -22.44 -11.41 -26.38
N GLU A 108 -23.75 -11.54 -26.52
CA GLU A 108 -24.79 -10.73 -25.87
C GLU A 108 -24.74 -10.76 -24.33
N TYR A 109 -24.50 -11.91 -23.72
CA TYR A 109 -24.53 -12.03 -22.25
C TYR A 109 -23.22 -11.62 -21.56
N THR A 110 -22.14 -11.42 -22.31
CA THR A 110 -20.81 -11.14 -21.71
C THR A 110 -20.75 -9.71 -21.14
N TYR A 111 -21.44 -8.77 -21.79
CA TYR A 111 -21.51 -7.40 -21.30
C TYR A 111 -22.36 -7.32 -20.02
N MET A 112 -23.56 -7.91 -20.05
CA MET A 112 -24.50 -7.91 -18.93
C MET A 112 -23.92 -8.57 -17.66
N THR A 113 -23.26 -9.73 -17.82
CA THR A 113 -22.63 -10.42 -16.68
C THR A 113 -21.47 -9.61 -16.08
N ARG A 114 -20.73 -8.88 -16.91
CA ARG A 114 -19.65 -8.00 -16.44
C ARG A 114 -20.17 -6.78 -15.70
N GLU A 115 -21.24 -6.17 -16.21
CA GLU A 115 -21.88 -5.04 -15.56
C GLU A 115 -22.44 -5.44 -14.19
N LEU A 116 -23.11 -6.60 -14.09
CA LEU A 116 -23.62 -7.13 -12.83
C LEU A 116 -22.49 -7.38 -11.81
N LEU A 117 -21.39 -8.00 -12.25
CA LEU A 117 -20.24 -8.26 -11.37
C LEU A 117 -19.59 -6.96 -10.89
N TRP A 118 -19.44 -5.97 -11.77
CA TRP A 118 -18.86 -4.68 -11.41
C TRP A 118 -19.75 -3.90 -10.44
N HIS A 119 -21.07 -3.84 -10.70
CA HIS A 119 -22.02 -3.18 -9.79
C HIS A 119 -22.03 -3.83 -8.42
N GLY A 120 -22.21 -5.16 -8.34
CA GLY A 120 -22.21 -5.87 -7.05
C GLY A 120 -20.89 -5.74 -6.29
N PHE A 121 -19.76 -5.72 -7.00
CA PHE A 121 -18.46 -5.44 -6.38
C PHE A 121 -18.35 -4.00 -5.87
N SER A 122 -18.83 -3.02 -6.63
CA SER A 122 -18.79 -1.60 -6.24
C SER A 122 -19.70 -1.30 -5.03
N GLU A 123 -20.85 -1.96 -4.92
CA GLU A 123 -21.73 -1.87 -3.74
C GLU A 123 -21.01 -2.41 -2.50
N LEU A 124 -20.35 -3.58 -2.62
CA LEU A 124 -19.53 -4.12 -1.54
C LEU A 124 -18.38 -3.17 -1.15
N LEU A 125 -17.73 -2.52 -2.13
CA LEU A 125 -16.72 -1.50 -1.85
C LEU A 125 -17.30 -0.32 -1.09
N LEU A 126 -18.46 0.20 -1.49
CA LEU A 126 -19.12 1.32 -0.80
C LEU A 126 -19.43 0.99 0.66
N PHE A 127 -19.83 -0.24 0.96
CA PHE A 127 -20.04 -0.67 2.35
C PHE A 127 -18.75 -0.90 3.11
N THR A 128 -17.68 -1.39 2.47
CA THR A 128 -16.41 -1.70 3.14
C THR A 128 -15.50 -0.49 3.32
N LEU A 129 -15.54 0.50 2.42
CA LEU A 129 -14.76 1.73 2.50
C LEU A 129 -14.89 2.46 3.85
N PRO A 130 -16.09 2.70 4.43
CA PRO A 130 -16.21 3.36 5.73
C PRO A 130 -15.70 2.52 6.91
N LEU A 131 -15.57 1.20 6.77
CA LEU A 131 -14.95 0.35 7.80
C LEU A 131 -13.42 0.51 7.81
N ILE A 132 -12.82 0.99 6.72
CA ILE A 132 -11.38 1.20 6.63
C ILE A 132 -11.06 2.60 7.14
N ASN A 133 -10.15 2.67 8.11
CA ASN A 133 -9.67 3.94 8.63
C ASN A 133 -8.87 4.71 7.55
N TYR A 134 -9.54 5.61 6.83
CA TYR A 134 -8.95 6.42 5.76
C TYR A 134 -7.76 7.25 6.26
N GLN A 135 -7.79 7.71 7.51
CA GLN A 135 -6.73 8.55 8.07
C GLN A 135 -5.43 7.74 8.23
N SER A 136 -5.51 6.53 8.81
CA SER A 136 -4.34 5.64 8.94
C SER A 136 -3.82 5.20 7.58
N LEU A 137 -4.70 4.96 6.61
CA LEU A 137 -4.31 4.62 5.24
C LEU A 137 -3.59 5.79 4.56
N LYS A 138 -4.11 7.02 4.68
CA LYS A 138 -3.48 8.24 4.15
C LYS A 138 -2.09 8.45 4.74
N HIS A 139 -1.92 8.29 6.06
CA HIS A 139 -0.62 8.43 6.71
C HIS A 139 0.37 7.34 6.26
N LYS A 140 -0.08 6.08 6.14
CA LYS A 140 0.75 4.99 5.60
C LYS A 140 1.18 5.24 4.15
N ILE A 141 0.26 5.66 3.28
CA ILE A 141 0.57 6.00 1.88
C ILE A 141 1.53 7.18 1.81
N SER A 142 1.29 8.23 2.61
CA SER A 142 2.18 9.39 2.71
C SER A 142 3.59 8.97 3.13
N ARG A 143 3.73 8.09 4.13
CA ARG A 143 5.03 7.58 4.59
C ARG A 143 5.76 6.76 3.52
N VAL A 144 5.03 5.97 2.72
CA VAL A 144 5.62 5.20 1.61
C VAL A 144 6.00 6.11 0.44
N MET A 145 5.19 7.12 0.12
CA MET A 145 5.43 8.03 -1.00
C MET A 145 6.56 9.04 -0.70
N HIS A 146 6.66 9.52 0.55
CA HIS A 146 7.80 10.31 1.02
C HIS A 146 8.94 9.37 1.44
N PHE A 147 9.55 8.72 0.44
CA PHE A 147 10.78 7.97 0.61
C PHE A 147 11.84 8.85 1.30
N ALA A 148 12.19 8.47 2.53
CA ALA A 148 13.17 9.06 3.45
C ALA A 148 12.68 10.26 4.30
N PRO A 149 12.35 10.05 5.59
CA PRO A 149 12.52 11.13 6.55
C PRO A 149 14.01 11.45 6.62
N ARG A 150 14.37 12.69 6.25
CA ARG A 150 15.66 13.26 6.60
C ARG A 150 15.79 13.14 8.12
N LYS A 151 16.65 12.23 8.61
CA LYS A 151 17.09 12.23 10.00
C LYS A 151 17.81 13.55 10.21
N GLU A 152 17.08 14.59 10.59
CA GLU A 152 17.71 15.77 11.17
C GLU A 152 18.22 15.36 12.55
N ASP A 153 19.52 15.54 12.76
CA ASP A 153 20.23 15.17 13.98
C ASP A 153 19.51 15.77 15.20
N PHE A 154 18.90 14.87 15.97
CA PHE A 154 18.05 15.22 17.08
C PHE A 154 18.93 15.64 18.27
N LYS A 155 19.28 16.93 18.34
CA LYS A 155 19.76 17.52 19.60
C LYS A 155 18.57 17.59 20.54
N GLU A 156 18.64 16.84 21.62
CA GLU A 156 17.73 16.82 22.77
C GLU A 156 17.53 18.26 23.29
N ARG A 157 16.57 18.98 22.71
CA ARG A 157 16.18 20.33 23.13
C ARG A 157 14.78 20.20 23.69
N GLN A 158 14.67 20.31 25.01
CA GLN A 158 13.39 20.48 25.68
C GLN A 158 12.69 21.70 25.06
N PRO A 159 11.46 21.58 24.54
CA PRO A 159 10.76 22.71 23.97
C PRO A 159 10.47 23.73 25.08
N LEU A 160 11.18 24.86 25.06
CA LEU A 160 10.85 26.00 25.91
C LEU A 160 9.55 26.60 25.39
N MET A 161 8.49 26.56 26.21
CA MET A 161 7.22 27.20 25.85
C MET A 161 7.35 28.72 25.89
N PHE A 162 7.19 29.33 24.73
CA PHE A 162 6.93 30.76 24.60
C PHE A 162 5.42 31.01 24.58
N PRO A 163 4.92 32.19 25.01
CA PRO A 163 3.49 32.50 25.09
C PRO A 163 2.74 32.51 23.74
N VAL A 164 3.44 32.25 22.63
CA VAL A 164 2.93 32.24 21.25
C VAL A 164 2.99 30.83 20.64
N SER A 165 3.24 29.78 21.44
CA SER A 165 3.24 28.41 20.91
C SER A 165 1.82 27.99 20.49
N VAL A 166 1.70 27.52 19.25
CA VAL A 166 0.47 26.96 18.67
C VAL A 166 0.62 25.45 18.57
N CYS A 167 -0.51 24.73 18.67
CA CYS A 167 -0.51 23.29 18.45
C CYS A 167 -0.27 22.97 16.97
N SER A 168 0.69 22.11 16.64
CA SER A 168 0.93 21.69 15.24
C SER A 168 -0.18 20.82 14.63
N ILE A 169 -1.21 20.43 15.40
CA ILE A 169 -2.36 19.65 14.91
C ILE A 169 -3.59 20.52 14.70
N CYS A 170 -4.03 21.28 15.73
CA CYS A 170 -5.23 22.12 15.63
C CYS A 170 -4.94 23.59 15.30
N GLN A 171 -3.67 24.01 15.26
CA GLN A 171 -3.23 25.38 15.00
C GLN A 171 -3.79 26.44 15.98
N GLU A 172 -4.36 26.00 17.10
CA GLU A 172 -4.88 26.84 18.18
C GLU A 172 -3.95 26.81 19.40
N ARG A 173 -4.32 27.59 20.43
CA ARG A 173 -3.62 27.58 21.73
C ARG A 173 -3.71 26.18 22.35
N PRO A 174 -2.58 25.57 22.73
CA PRO A 174 -2.58 24.18 23.18
C PRO A 174 -3.29 24.02 24.53
N VAL A 175 -4.33 23.18 24.55
CA VAL A 175 -4.99 22.75 25.79
C VAL A 175 -4.22 21.57 26.36
N LEU A 176 -3.69 21.74 27.58
CA LEU A 176 -2.81 20.78 28.25
C LEU A 176 -1.60 20.40 27.36
N PRO A 177 -0.60 21.30 27.25
CA PRO A 177 0.49 21.20 26.28
C PRO A 177 1.40 20.00 26.55
N HIS A 178 1.64 19.21 25.51
CA HIS A 178 2.50 18.04 25.53
C HIS A 178 3.41 18.02 24.30
N HIS A 179 4.52 17.28 24.40
CA HIS A 179 5.46 17.09 23.30
C HIS A 179 5.87 15.62 23.18
N LEU A 180 6.29 15.22 21.97
CA LEU A 180 6.73 13.86 21.63
C LEU A 180 8.26 13.80 21.60
N LYS A 181 8.93 14.17 22.70
CA LYS A 181 10.41 14.41 22.79
C LYS A 181 11.02 15.31 21.70
N CYS A 182 10.22 15.87 20.81
CA CYS A 182 10.60 16.85 19.79
C CYS A 182 10.35 18.28 20.26
N SER A 183 10.81 19.24 19.46
CA SER A 183 10.61 20.68 19.68
C SER A 183 9.17 21.17 19.43
N HIS A 184 8.27 20.29 18.98
CA HIS A 184 6.90 20.64 18.61
C HIS A 184 5.93 20.43 19.77
N VAL A 185 4.99 21.38 19.92
CA VAL A 185 4.00 21.40 21.00
C VAL A 185 2.63 20.99 20.46
N PHE A 186 1.92 20.18 21.24
CA PHE A 186 0.60 19.66 20.90
C PHE A 186 -0.36 19.74 22.09
N CYS A 187 -1.67 19.71 21.84
CA CYS A 187 -2.64 19.42 22.88
C CYS A 187 -2.58 17.93 23.26
N TYR A 188 -2.77 17.61 24.53
CA TYR A 188 -2.93 16.21 24.98
C TYR A 188 -3.99 15.47 24.16
N TYR A 189 -5.18 16.07 24.02
CA TYR A 189 -6.29 15.48 23.27
C TYR A 189 -6.00 15.30 21.78
N CYS A 190 -5.21 16.18 21.17
CA CYS A 190 -4.81 16.05 19.77
C CYS A 190 -3.86 14.87 19.58
N ILE A 191 -2.89 14.66 20.47
CA ILE A 191 -2.01 13.47 20.41
C ILE A 191 -2.83 12.20 20.70
N SER A 192 -3.63 12.19 21.76
CA SER A 192 -4.40 11.01 22.17
C SER A 192 -5.38 10.56 21.08
N SER A 193 -6.14 11.50 20.49
CA SER A 193 -7.05 11.18 19.37
C SER A 193 -6.30 10.64 18.15
N LYS A 194 -5.15 11.21 17.80
CA LYS A 194 -4.33 10.69 16.69
C LYS A 194 -3.75 9.31 16.98
N ARG A 195 -3.39 9.02 18.23
CA ARG A 195 -2.90 7.69 18.64
C ARG A 195 -3.97 6.61 18.68
N MET A 196 -5.23 6.97 18.93
CA MET A 196 -6.36 6.03 18.82
C MET A 196 -6.60 5.58 17.38
N VAL A 197 -6.28 6.44 16.42
CA VAL A 197 -6.42 6.19 14.97
C VAL A 197 -5.18 5.50 14.41
N ASP A 198 -4.00 5.94 14.82
CA ASP A 198 -2.70 5.39 14.42
C ASP A 198 -1.82 5.19 15.65
N GLU A 199 -1.64 3.94 16.07
CA GLU A 199 -0.79 3.56 17.20
C GLU A 199 0.65 4.10 17.05
N LYS A 200 1.13 4.25 15.80
CA LYS A 200 2.46 4.75 15.45
C LYS A 200 2.41 6.18 14.91
N PHE A 201 1.61 7.02 15.56
CA PHE A 201 1.56 8.44 15.24
C PHE A 201 2.91 9.13 15.46
N GLU A 202 3.47 9.65 14.37
CA GLU A 202 4.69 10.46 14.33
C GLU A 202 4.36 11.96 14.30
N CYS A 203 5.27 12.79 14.78
CA CYS A 203 5.14 14.24 14.63
C CYS A 203 5.01 14.63 13.14
N PRO A 204 4.04 15.47 12.74
CA PRO A 204 3.85 15.84 11.32
C PRO A 204 5.01 16.68 10.74
N GLU A 205 5.77 17.37 11.59
CA GLU A 205 6.85 18.28 11.18
C GLU A 205 8.21 17.56 11.11
N CYS A 206 8.56 16.78 12.14
CA CYS A 206 9.88 16.13 12.24
C CYS A 206 9.84 14.61 12.12
N HIS A 207 8.67 14.00 11.93
CA HIS A 207 8.49 12.54 11.82
C HIS A 207 9.08 11.72 12.99
N HIS A 208 9.29 12.36 14.15
CA HIS A 208 9.77 11.66 15.33
C HIS A 208 8.62 10.88 15.99
N PHE A 209 8.88 9.61 16.26
CA PHE A 209 8.01 8.73 17.02
C PHE A 209 8.60 8.52 18.42
N GLU A 210 7.81 8.85 19.44
CA GLU A 210 8.10 8.50 20.83
C GLU A 210 6.82 7.94 21.47
N PRO A 211 6.86 6.78 22.14
CA PRO A 211 5.68 6.18 22.76
C PRO A 211 5.18 6.98 23.98
N ASN A 212 6.05 7.70 24.67
CA ASN A 212 5.67 8.48 25.86
C ASN A 212 5.25 9.91 25.48
N VAL A 213 4.09 10.34 25.97
CA VAL A 213 3.64 11.74 25.83
C VAL A 213 4.11 12.49 27.06
N ILE A 214 4.96 13.49 26.88
CA ILE A 214 5.60 14.21 27.99
C ILE A 214 4.91 15.58 28.14
N PRO A 215 4.47 15.96 29.35
CA PRO A 215 3.89 17.28 29.59
C PRO A 215 4.97 18.35 29.43
N VAL A 216 4.61 19.47 28.81
CA VAL A 216 5.54 20.59 28.70
C VAL A 216 5.56 21.36 30.01
N ILE A 217 6.76 21.62 30.55
CA ILE A 217 6.94 22.43 31.76
C ILE A 217 6.74 23.90 31.39
N LEU A 218 5.69 24.52 31.93
CA LEU A 218 5.46 25.95 31.81
C LEU A 218 6.48 26.68 32.69
N ILE A 219 7.50 27.30 32.09
CA ILE A 219 8.34 28.25 32.82
C ILE A 219 7.54 29.55 32.92
N ASN A 220 6.89 29.74 34.07
CA ASN A 220 6.28 31.03 34.40
C ASN A 220 7.40 32.07 34.42
N LYS A 221 7.37 33.02 33.48
CA LYS A 221 8.10 34.30 33.61
C LYS A 221 7.48 35.08 34.77
N VAL A 222 7.90 34.76 35.99
CA VAL A 222 7.78 35.65 37.15
C VAL A 222 9.18 35.75 37.75
N ASN A 223 10.00 36.64 37.18
CA ASN A 223 11.08 37.40 37.80
C ASN A 223 12.04 37.90 36.72
N ILE A 224 11.62 38.98 36.05
CA ILE A 224 12.55 39.94 35.43
C ILE A 224 12.00 41.33 35.79
N SER A 225 12.24 41.76 37.02
CA SER A 225 12.26 43.17 37.41
C SER A 225 12.77 43.30 38.85
N SER A 226 14.09 43.39 39.00
CA SER A 226 14.77 44.15 40.05
C SER A 226 16.24 44.27 39.68
#